data_AF-A0A243W7F6-F1
#
_entry.id   AF-A0A243W7F6-F1
#
_cell.length_a   1.000
_cell.length_b   1.000
_cell.length_c   1.000
_cell.angle_alpha   90.00
_cell.angle_beta   90.00
_cell.angle_gamma   90.00
#
_symmetry.space_group_name_H-M   'P 1'
#
loop_
_entity.id
_entity.type
_entity.pdbx_description
1 polymer ?
#
loop_
_entity_poly.entity_id
_entity_poly.type
_entity_poly.pdbx_seq_one_letter_code
_entity_poly.pdbx_strand_id
1 'polypeptide(L)'
;MQAKRALAENGVEVWVKPLGDGNSRAIALLNRGETEKQFSLSAARVGLSPKSNLRNLWRHKELGKISSKRDFVLPKHGIIVLKAS
;
A
#
# COMPACT_ATOMS: atom_id res chain seq x y z
N MET A 1 -17.14 0.92 -7.11
CA MET A 1 -16.07 -0.09 -6.94
C MET A 1 -15.60 -0.10 -5.49
N GLN A 2 -15.48 -1.27 -4.87
CA GLN A 2 -14.95 -1.46 -3.50
C GLN A 2 -13.48 -1.92 -3.55
N ALA A 3 -12.76 -1.78 -2.43
CA ALA A 3 -11.42 -2.35 -2.28
C ALA A 3 -11.48 -3.89 -2.29
N LYS A 4 -10.46 -4.53 -2.86
CA LYS A 4 -10.27 -5.98 -2.81
C LYS A 4 -8.96 -6.30 -2.10
N ARG A 5 -8.92 -7.38 -1.32
CA ARG A 5 -7.68 -7.88 -0.73
C ARG A 5 -6.80 -8.44 -1.84
N ALA A 6 -5.66 -7.81 -2.09
CA ALA A 6 -4.71 -8.19 -3.12
C ALA A 6 -3.72 -9.26 -2.63
N LEU A 7 -3.31 -9.18 -1.36
CA LEU A 7 -2.45 -10.18 -0.73
C LEU A 7 -2.63 -10.21 0.79
N ALA A 8 -2.24 -11.33 1.39
CA ALA A 8 -2.13 -11.51 2.83
C ALA A 8 -0.92 -12.40 3.12
N GLU A 9 0.12 -11.86 3.78
CA GLU A 9 1.32 -12.62 4.12
C GLU A 9 1.92 -12.14 5.45
N ASN A 10 2.44 -13.06 6.27
CA ASN A 10 3.14 -12.75 7.53
C ASN A 10 2.38 -11.85 8.53
N GLY A 11 1.05 -11.88 8.50
CA GLY A 11 0.18 -11.04 9.32
C GLY A 11 -0.06 -9.64 8.77
N VAL A 12 0.36 -9.33 7.54
CA VAL A 12 0.05 -8.09 6.84
C VAL A 12 -0.91 -8.37 5.69
N GLU A 13 -2.00 -7.62 5.62
CA GLU A 13 -2.91 -7.62 4.47
C GLU A 13 -2.70 -6.37 3.62
N VAL A 14 -2.82 -6.53 2.30
CA VAL A 14 -2.83 -5.40 1.37
C VAL A 14 -4.14 -5.39 0.62
N TRP A 15 -4.81 -4.24 0.68
CA TRP A 15 -6.07 -3.98 0.02
C TRP A 15 -5.89 -2.93 -1.05
N VAL A 16 -6.46 -3.15 -2.24
CA VAL A 16 -6.33 -2.26 -3.39
C VAL A 16 -7.71 -1.86 -3.90
N LYS A 17 -7.89 -0.56 -4.15
CA LYS A 17 -9.12 0.01 -4.70
C LYS A 17 -8.80 0.94 -5.88
N PRO A 18 -9.28 0.65 -7.10
CA PRO A 18 -9.26 1.63 -8.18
C PRO A 18 -10.03 2.90 -7.79
N LEU A 19 -9.46 4.06 -8.14
CA LEU A 19 -10.06 5.37 -7.93
C LEU A 19 -10.75 5.86 -9.20
N GLY A 20 -11.60 6.88 -9.06
CA GLY A 20 -12.49 7.34 -10.13
C GLY A 20 -11.79 8.01 -11.31
N ASP A 21 -10.51 8.37 -11.17
CA ASP A 21 -9.70 8.99 -12.23
C ASP A 21 -9.11 7.97 -13.23
N GLY A 22 -9.41 6.68 -13.06
CA GLY A 22 -9.00 5.61 -13.98
C GLY A 22 -7.53 5.19 -13.89
N ASN A 23 -6.66 6.10 -13.46
CA ASN A 23 -5.21 5.88 -13.41
C ASN A 23 -4.67 5.68 -11.99
N SER A 24 -5.41 6.08 -10.95
CA SER A 24 -4.93 5.96 -9.58
C SER A 24 -5.59 4.83 -8.78
N ARG A 25 -4.87 4.37 -7.76
CA ARG A 25 -5.31 3.31 -6.84
C ARG A 25 -5.07 3.75 -5.40
N ALA A 26 -6.03 3.46 -4.52
CA ALA A 26 -5.81 3.48 -3.09
C ALA A 26 -5.31 2.11 -2.63
N ILE A 27 -4.29 2.11 -1.77
CA ILE A 27 -3.66 0.91 -1.23
C ILE A 27 -3.64 1.03 0.28
N ALA A 28 -4.18 0.03 0.99
CA ALA A 28 -4.10 -0.04 2.43
C ALA A 28 -3.22 -1.22 2.84
N LEU A 29 -2.21 -0.96 3.67
CA LEU A 29 -1.35 -1.95 4.31
C LEU A 29 -1.81 -2.08 5.76
N LEU A 30 -2.33 -3.24 6.13
CA LEU A 30 -2.88 -3.49 7.47
C LEU A 30 -2.04 -4.55 8.16
N ASN A 31 -1.43 -4.21 9.29
CA ASN A 31 -0.88 -5.21 10.19
C ASN A 31 -2.00 -5.80 11.03
N ARG A 32 -2.27 -7.09 10.86
CA ARG A 32 -3.26 -7.90 11.59
C ARG A 32 -2.62 -8.69 12.74
N GLY A 33 -1.31 -8.55 12.95
CA GLY A 33 -0.55 -9.25 13.96
C GLY A 33 -0.38 -8.47 15.26
N GLU A 34 0.11 -9.18 16.28
CA GLU A 34 0.29 -8.66 17.64
C GLU A 34 1.63 -7.92 17.87
N THR A 35 2.47 -7.79 16.84
CA THR A 35 3.79 -7.15 16.91
C THR A 35 4.00 -6.20 15.73
N GLU A 36 5.00 -5.32 15.82
CA GLU A 36 5.45 -4.53 14.66
C GLU A 36 5.86 -5.44 13.49
N LYS A 37 5.62 -4.97 12.26
CA LYS A 37 5.97 -5.65 11.02
C LYS A 37 6.71 -4.72 10.07
N GLN A 38 7.86 -5.19 9.58
CA GLN A 38 8.48 -4.64 8.38
C GLN A 38 7.87 -5.32 7.17
N PHE A 39 7.37 -4.53 6.22
CA PHE A 39 6.68 -5.02 5.04
C PHE A 39 7.17 -4.32 3.76
N SER A 40 7.59 -5.11 2.77
CA SER A 40 8.01 -4.63 1.46
C SER A 40 6.86 -4.72 0.45
N LEU A 41 6.27 -3.59 0.09
CA LEU A 41 5.27 -3.52 -0.96
C LEU A 41 5.93 -3.59 -2.34
N SER A 42 5.73 -4.69 -3.07
CA SER A 42 6.16 -4.83 -4.46
C SER A 42 5.14 -4.20 -5.43
N ALA A 43 5.61 -3.36 -6.36
CA ALA A 43 4.75 -2.74 -7.38
C ALA A 43 4.03 -3.78 -8.24
N ALA A 44 4.76 -4.82 -8.67
CA ALA A 44 4.23 -5.87 -9.54
C ALA A 44 3.10 -6.68 -8.86
N ARG A 45 3.24 -6.99 -7.56
CA ARG A 45 2.25 -7.78 -6.81
C ARG A 45 0.90 -7.06 -6.64
N VAL A 46 0.88 -5.73 -6.68
CA VAL A 46 -0.35 -4.92 -6.59
C VAL A 46 -0.74 -4.27 -7.91
N GLY A 47 -0.15 -4.71 -9.03
CA GLY A 47 -0.48 -4.23 -10.38
C GLY A 47 -0.17 -2.75 -10.61
N LEU A 48 0.86 -2.23 -9.95
CA LEU A 48 1.35 -0.87 -10.14
C LEU A 48 2.50 -0.81 -11.13
N SER A 49 2.61 0.31 -11.84
CA SER A 49 3.80 0.65 -12.61
C SER A 49 4.94 1.02 -11.66
N PRO A 50 6.19 0.64 -11.95
CA PRO A 50 7.35 1.12 -11.20
C PRO A 50 7.49 2.65 -11.17
N LYS A 51 6.86 3.34 -12.12
CA LYS A 51 6.86 4.80 -12.23
C LYS A 51 5.77 5.47 -11.38
N SER A 52 4.85 4.72 -10.78
CA SER A 52 3.75 5.27 -9.99
C SER A 52 4.28 6.00 -8.76
N ASN A 53 3.81 7.23 -8.56
CA ASN A 53 4.10 8.03 -7.38
C ASN A 53 3.22 7.58 -6.22
N LEU A 54 3.82 7.41 -5.05
CA LEU A 54 3.14 7.07 -3.82
C LEU A 54 2.96 8.32 -2.96
N ARG A 55 1.74 8.54 -2.50
CA ARG A 55 1.39 9.53 -1.48
C ARG A 55 0.83 8.84 -0.25
N ASN A 56 1.37 9.11 0.92
CA ASN A 56 0.73 8.74 2.18
C ASN A 56 -0.44 9.68 2.45
N LEU A 57 -1.66 9.13 2.51
CA LEU A 57 -2.87 9.92 2.64
C LEU A 57 -3.04 10.51 4.03
N TRP A 58 -2.81 9.71 5.08
CA TRP A 58 -2.95 10.16 6.47
C TRP A 58 -1.91 11.20 6.87
N ARG A 59 -0.67 11.06 6.37
CA ARG A 59 0.42 12.01 6.66
C ARG A 59 0.46 13.18 5.67
N HIS A 60 -0.43 13.20 4.67
CA HIS A 60 -0.42 14.17 3.56
C HIS A 60 0.98 14.33 2.94
N LYS A 61 1.73 13.23 2.80
CA LYS A 61 3.16 13.25 2.44
C LYS A 61 3.42 12.49 1.15
N GLU A 62 4.09 13.13 0.22
CA GLU A 62 4.64 12.49 -0.98
C GLU A 62 5.84 11.60 -0.62
N LEU A 63 5.84 10.36 -1.10
CA LEU A 63 6.91 9.38 -0.88
C LEU A 63 7.75 9.15 -2.15
N GLY A 64 7.33 9.74 -3.27
CA GLY A 64 7.95 9.58 -4.59
C GLY A 64 7.59 8.25 -5.26
N LYS A 65 8.37 7.85 -6.26
CA LYS A 65 8.12 6.64 -7.05
C LYS A 65 8.30 5.37 -6.23
N ILE A 66 7.46 4.37 -6.48
CA ILE A 66 7.57 3.04 -5.87
C ILE A 66 8.79 2.25 -6.39
N SER A 67 9.21 2.48 -7.65
CA SER A 67 10.23 1.66 -8.32
C SER A 67 9.82 0.17 -8.30
N SER A 68 10.70 -0.76 -7.93
CA SER A 68 10.33 -2.19 -7.85
C SER A 68 9.57 -2.56 -6.57
N LYS A 69 9.99 -1.99 -5.44
CA LYS A 69 9.42 -2.22 -4.11
C LYS A 69 9.64 -1.03 -3.19
N ARG A 70 8.80 -0.90 -2.16
CA ARG A 70 8.93 0.10 -1.09
C ARG A 70 8.70 -0.52 0.28
N ASP A 71 9.59 -0.23 1.21
CA ASP A 71 9.53 -0.76 2.57
C ASP A 71 8.72 0.16 3.50
N PHE A 72 7.93 -0.47 4.36
CA PHE A 72 7.10 0.18 5.36
C PHE A 72 7.25 -0.52 6.70
N VAL A 73 7.25 0.28 7.77
CA VAL A 73 7.14 -0.21 9.13
C VAL A 73 5.70 0.01 9.59
N LEU A 74 5.04 -1.08 9.99
CA LEU A 74 3.67 -1.09 10.47
C LEU A 74 3.69 -1.46 11.95
N PRO A 75 3.34 -0.54 12.86
CA PRO A 75 3.15 -0.87 14.27
C PRO A 75 2.15 -2.01 14.46
N LYS A 76 2.10 -2.60 15.66
CA LYS A 76 1.05 -3.55 16.05
C LYS A 76 -0.33 -2.98 15.71
N HIS A 77 -1.16 -3.75 15.01
CA HIS A 77 -2.50 -3.32 14.55
C HIS A 77 -2.51 -2.04 13.69
N GLY A 78 -1.34 -1.61 13.21
CA GLY A 78 -1.15 -0.37 12.47
C GLY A 78 -1.63 -0.47 11.02
N ILE A 79 -1.98 0.69 10.47
CA ILE A 79 -2.42 0.83 9.09
C ILE A 79 -1.69 1.98 8.39
N ILE A 80 -1.31 1.77 7.13
CA ILE A 80 -0.86 2.81 6.22
C ILE A 80 -1.77 2.81 5.00
N VAL A 81 -2.27 4.00 4.63
CA VAL A 81 -3.07 4.17 3.41
C VAL A 81 -2.31 5.07 2.44
N LEU A 82 -2.12 4.56 1.23
CA LEU A 82 -1.39 5.19 0.15
C LEU A 82 -2.33 5.47 -1.03
N LYS A 83 -2.08 6.55 -1.75
CA LYS A 83 -2.53 6.72 -3.13
C LYS A 83 -1.34 6.46 -4.05
N ALA A 84 -1.55 5.64 -5.08
CA ALA A 84 -0.63 5.42 -6.17
C ALA A 84 -1.22 6.02 -7.45
N SER A 85 -0.45 6.83 -8.18
CA SER A 85 -0.80 7.43 -9.47
C SER A 85 0.33 7.28 -10.46
#